data_AF-A0A7S8D2V7-F1
#
_entry.id   AF-A0A7S8D2V7-F1
#
_cell.length_a   1.000
_cell.length_b   1.000
_cell.length_c   1.000
_cell.angle_alpha   90.00
_cell.angle_beta   90.00
_cell.angle_gamma   90.00
#
_symmetry.space_group_name_H-M   'P 1'
#
loop_
_entity.id
_entity.type
_entity.pdbx_description
1 polymer ?
#
loop_
_entity_poly.entity_id
_entity_poly.type
_entity_poly.pdbx_seq_one_letter_code
_entity_poly.pdbx_strand_id
1 'polypeptide(L)'
;MRSQRIATKEALSFAEGEKSTLRRTLVDAKLEATSLVRELGETKGRLGETQKIVHDVKADLQAAEGRITTFEAKLADPKTFTIPQGPMSDLAATYVKLAEDLRDIPTTPVRYHEMIDWATTMFCLLAQEDAKKRLVELLESGSTDWYCLESVIDDGYAFYNDGGTGQCTKHGSSCILVRVVILDRPVLKFDIRSWLSRE
;
A
#
# COMPACT_ATOMS: atom_id res chain seq x y z
N MET A 1 17.36 16.21 88.78
CA MET A 1 15.87 16.27 88.61
C MET A 1 15.44 17.22 87.48
N ARG A 2 15.74 18.53 87.51
CA ARG A 2 15.25 19.50 86.49
C ARG A 2 15.79 19.25 85.08
N SER A 3 17.10 19.01 84.91
CA SER A 3 17.71 18.77 83.59
C SER A 3 17.19 17.49 82.93
N GLN A 4 16.99 16.43 83.70
CA GLN A 4 16.44 15.17 83.19
C GLN A 4 14.99 15.32 82.72
N ARG A 5 14.19 16.14 83.41
CA ARG A 5 12.81 16.45 83.00
C ARG A 5 12.76 17.26 81.70
N ILE A 6 13.75 18.11 81.44
CA ILE A 6 13.85 18.88 80.18
C ILE A 6 14.24 17.94 79.04
N ALA A 7 15.27 17.13 79.22
CA ALA A 7 15.70 16.14 78.22
C ALA A 7 14.58 15.17 77.83
N THR A 8 13.78 14.70 78.80
CA THR A 8 12.62 13.85 78.50
C THR A 8 11.51 14.55 77.71
N LYS A 9 11.33 15.87 77.92
CA LYS A 9 10.33 16.65 77.18
C LYS A 9 10.76 16.89 75.73
N GLU A 10 12.04 17.17 75.52
CA GLU A 10 12.62 17.34 74.19
C GLU A 10 12.56 16.03 73.39
N ALA A 11 12.91 14.90 74.01
CA ALA A 11 12.77 13.58 73.40
C ALA A 11 11.32 13.23 73.04
N LEU A 12 10.36 13.58 73.89
CA LEU A 12 8.93 13.39 73.61
C LEU A 12 8.48 14.23 72.42
N SER A 13 8.85 15.51 72.38
CA SER A 13 8.52 16.41 71.27
C SER A 13 9.11 15.93 69.94
N PHE A 14 10.35 15.42 69.96
CA PHE A 14 10.99 14.83 68.80
C PHE A 14 10.25 13.57 68.31
N ALA A 15 9.93 12.66 69.22
CA ALA A 15 9.18 11.44 68.91
C ALA A 15 7.76 11.74 68.37
N GLU A 16 7.09 12.78 68.86
CA GLU A 16 5.81 13.26 68.33
C GLU A 16 5.95 13.83 66.90
N GLY A 17 7.05 14.54 66.63
CA GLY A 17 7.41 14.99 65.29
C GLY A 17 7.62 13.84 64.32
N GLU A 18 8.43 12.84 64.69
CA GLU A 18 8.66 11.63 63.88
C GLU A 18 7.37 10.86 63.63
N LYS A 19 6.56 10.66 64.67
CA LYS A 19 5.23 10.01 64.55
C LYS A 19 4.32 10.75 63.57
N SER A 20 4.36 12.08 63.57
CA SER A 20 3.56 12.89 62.65
C SER A 20 4.04 12.76 61.20
N THR A 21 5.36 12.75 60.99
CA THR A 21 5.96 12.51 59.66
C THR A 21 5.64 11.11 59.15
N LEU A 22 5.81 10.07 59.98
CA LEU A 22 5.50 8.69 59.61
C LEU A 22 4.03 8.48 59.29
N ARG A 23 3.12 9.18 59.99
CA ARG A 23 1.69 9.17 59.67
C ARG A 23 1.41 9.76 58.30
N ARG A 24 2.09 10.85 57.94
CA ARG A 24 1.94 11.49 56.62
C ARG A 24 2.44 10.55 55.52
N THR A 25 3.66 10.02 55.66
CA THR A 25 4.22 9.08 54.67
C THR A 25 3.38 7.83 54.52
N LEU A 26 2.75 7.34 55.60
CA LEU A 26 1.83 6.19 55.52
C LEU A 26 0.55 6.52 54.73
N VAL A 27 0.01 7.73 54.87
CA VAL A 27 -1.15 8.17 54.09
C VAL A 27 -0.77 8.31 52.62
N ASP A 28 0.37 8.93 52.33
CA ASP A 28 0.86 9.11 50.96
C ASP A 28 1.09 7.77 50.27
N ALA A 29 1.77 6.83 50.96
CA ALA A 29 2.00 5.48 50.44
C ALA A 29 0.69 4.70 50.21
N LYS A 30 -0.33 4.90 51.06
CA LYS A 30 -1.65 4.27 50.87
C LYS A 30 -2.38 4.83 49.65
N LEU A 31 -2.28 6.14 49.41
CA LEU A 31 -2.85 6.77 48.22
C LEU A 31 -2.16 6.27 46.95
N GLU A 32 -0.83 6.20 46.97
CA GLU A 32 -0.03 5.66 45.86
C GLU A 32 -0.38 4.21 45.56
N ALA A 33 -0.47 3.35 46.59
CA ALA A 33 -0.88 1.96 46.45
C ALA A 33 -2.28 1.85 45.83
N THR A 34 -3.21 2.74 46.20
CA THR A 34 -4.56 2.76 45.65
C THR A 34 -4.56 3.17 44.17
N SER A 35 -3.72 4.15 43.78
CA SER A 35 -3.56 4.54 42.37
C SER A 35 -3.00 3.39 41.52
N LEU A 36 -1.94 2.72 42.01
CA LEU A 36 -1.32 1.60 41.31
C LEU A 36 -2.28 0.43 41.12
N VAL A 37 -3.13 0.12 42.11
CA VAL A 37 -4.18 -0.90 41.99
C VAL A 37 -5.18 -0.54 40.90
N ARG A 38 -5.59 0.73 40.82
CA ARG A 38 -6.48 1.21 39.76
C ARG A 38 -5.84 1.09 38.37
N GLU A 39 -4.61 1.55 38.22
CA GLU A 39 -3.86 1.47 36.95
C GLU A 39 -3.62 0.02 36.52
N LEU A 40 -3.36 -0.90 37.47
CA LEU A 40 -3.27 -2.33 37.19
C LEU A 40 -4.60 -2.91 36.68
N GLY A 41 -5.73 -2.45 37.24
CA GLY A 41 -7.06 -2.82 36.77
C GLY A 41 -7.34 -2.34 35.34
N GLU A 42 -7.01 -1.08 35.04
CA GLU A 42 -7.18 -0.49 33.72
C GLU A 42 -6.30 -1.17 32.66
N THR A 43 -5.03 -1.42 32.98
CA THR A 43 -4.10 -2.13 32.09
C THR A 43 -4.53 -3.57 31.82
N LYS A 44 -5.04 -4.28 32.84
CA LYS A 44 -5.62 -5.61 32.66
C LYS A 44 -6.86 -5.60 31.77
N GLY A 45 -7.72 -4.58 31.91
CA GLY A 45 -8.87 -4.37 31.02
C GLY A 45 -8.44 -4.20 29.57
N ARG A 46 -7.50 -3.29 29.31
CA ARG A 46 -6.93 -3.04 27.97
C ARG A 46 -6.27 -4.28 27.37
N LEU A 47 -5.59 -5.09 28.18
CA LEU A 47 -4.99 -6.34 27.74
C LEU A 47 -6.06 -7.33 27.26
N GLY A 48 -7.17 -7.46 28.00
CA GLY A 48 -8.29 -8.32 27.61
C GLY A 48 -8.95 -7.87 26.29
N GLU A 49 -9.15 -6.57 26.11
CA GLU A 49 -9.66 -6.00 24.85
C GLU A 49 -8.71 -6.28 23.68
N THR A 50 -7.40 -6.08 23.91
CA THR A 50 -6.37 -6.34 22.90
C THR A 50 -6.35 -7.82 22.51
N GLN A 51 -6.46 -8.74 23.47
CA GLN A 51 -6.53 -10.18 23.20
C GLN A 51 -7.76 -10.54 22.36
N LYS A 52 -8.91 -9.91 22.61
CA LYS A 52 -10.11 -10.10 21.80
C LYS A 52 -9.91 -9.60 20.37
N ILE A 53 -9.36 -8.40 20.19
CA ILE A 53 -9.05 -7.84 18.87
C ILE A 53 -8.09 -8.76 18.09
N VAL A 54 -7.04 -9.26 18.75
CA VAL A 54 -6.09 -10.20 18.13
C VAL A 54 -6.79 -11.48 17.68
N HIS A 55 -7.71 -12.02 18.48
CA HIS A 55 -8.50 -13.19 18.11
C HIS A 55 -9.39 -12.92 16.89
N ASP A 56 -10.11 -11.80 16.88
CA ASP A 56 -11.02 -11.42 15.80
C ASP A 56 -10.24 -11.21 14.48
N VAL A 57 -9.12 -10.49 14.53
CA VAL A 57 -8.24 -10.28 13.36
C VAL A 57 -7.69 -11.60 12.82
N LYS A 58 -7.37 -12.56 13.70
CA LYS A 58 -6.89 -13.88 13.27
C LYS A 58 -7.99 -14.66 12.54
N ALA A 59 -9.24 -14.57 12.99
CA ALA A 59 -10.37 -15.20 12.32
C ALA A 59 -10.64 -14.55 10.94
N ASP A 60 -10.57 -13.23 10.86
CA ASP A 60 -10.72 -12.49 9.60
C ASP A 60 -9.63 -12.86 8.59
N LEU A 61 -8.38 -13.01 9.06
CA LEU A 61 -7.26 -13.44 8.21
C LEU A 61 -7.52 -14.84 7.61
N GLN A 62 -7.92 -15.80 8.44
CA GLN A 62 -8.25 -17.16 7.98
C GLN A 62 -9.40 -17.17 6.96
N ALA A 63 -10.42 -16.33 7.18
CA ALA A 63 -11.52 -16.18 6.24
C ALA A 63 -11.06 -15.57 4.89
N ALA A 64 -10.17 -14.58 4.93
CA ALA A 64 -9.59 -13.98 3.73
C ALA A 64 -8.72 -14.99 2.94
N GLU A 65 -7.87 -15.77 3.62
CA GLU A 65 -7.07 -16.84 3.01
C GLU A 65 -7.96 -17.90 2.34
N GLY A 66 -9.06 -18.30 2.97
CA GLY A 66 -10.06 -19.21 2.39
C GLY A 66 -10.73 -18.65 1.12
N ARG A 67 -10.95 -17.34 1.06
CA ARG A 67 -11.48 -16.68 -0.15
C ARG A 67 -10.46 -16.62 -1.27
N ILE A 68 -9.20 -16.31 -0.96
CA ILE A 68 -8.10 -16.28 -1.94
C ILE A 68 -7.94 -17.65 -2.59
N THR A 69 -7.83 -18.71 -1.78
CA THR A 69 -7.72 -20.09 -2.29
C THR A 69 -8.92 -20.50 -3.16
N THR A 70 -10.13 -20.05 -2.80
CA THR A 70 -11.32 -20.27 -3.63
C THR A 70 -11.24 -19.53 -4.98
N PHE A 71 -10.74 -18.29 -4.99
CA PHE A 71 -10.57 -17.52 -6.22
C PHE A 71 -9.47 -18.11 -7.11
N GLU A 72 -8.35 -18.52 -6.53
CA GLU A 72 -7.27 -19.20 -7.25
C GLU A 72 -7.77 -20.50 -7.89
N ALA A 73 -8.56 -21.30 -7.18
CA ALA A 73 -9.15 -22.51 -7.72
C ALA A 73 -10.13 -22.24 -8.90
N LYS A 74 -10.90 -21.15 -8.83
CA LYS A 74 -11.78 -20.73 -9.92
C LYS A 74 -11.04 -20.22 -11.15
N LEU A 75 -9.93 -19.49 -10.94
CA LEU A 75 -9.06 -19.03 -12.02
C LEU A 75 -8.31 -20.19 -12.69
N ALA A 76 -7.99 -21.24 -11.92
CA ALA A 76 -7.33 -22.43 -12.42
C ALA A 76 -8.27 -23.40 -13.15
N ASP A 77 -9.60 -23.23 -13.08
CA ASP A 77 -10.55 -24.08 -13.80
C ASP A 77 -10.61 -23.70 -15.29
N PRO A 78 -10.05 -24.53 -16.21
CA PRO A 78 -10.01 -24.25 -17.64
C PRO A 78 -11.41 -24.20 -18.28
N LYS A 79 -12.46 -24.66 -17.57
CA LYS A 79 -13.83 -24.70 -18.08
C LYS A 79 -14.54 -23.34 -18.08
N THR A 80 -13.96 -22.31 -17.46
CA THR A 80 -14.56 -20.96 -17.46
C THR A 80 -14.23 -20.14 -18.70
N PHE A 81 -13.27 -20.57 -19.54
CA PHE A 81 -12.92 -19.88 -20.78
C PHE A 81 -12.59 -20.89 -21.89
N THR A 82 -13.62 -21.51 -22.47
CA THR A 82 -13.42 -22.33 -23.68
C THR A 82 -13.46 -21.39 -24.87
N ILE A 83 -12.28 -20.99 -25.38
CA ILE A 83 -12.22 -20.22 -26.61
C ILE A 83 -12.54 -21.19 -27.76
N PRO A 84 -13.63 -20.99 -28.53
CA PRO A 84 -13.99 -21.88 -29.63
C PRO A 84 -12.85 -21.92 -30.65
N GLN A 85 -12.55 -23.07 -31.26
CA GLN A 85 -11.48 -23.15 -32.29
C GLN A 85 -11.83 -22.32 -33.52
N GLY A 86 -10.82 -21.64 -34.10
CA GLY A 86 -10.96 -20.77 -35.26
C GLY A 86 -10.15 -19.46 -35.12
N PRO A 87 -10.19 -18.56 -36.11
CA PRO A 87 -9.35 -17.35 -36.13
C PRO A 87 -9.54 -16.43 -34.91
N MET A 88 -10.76 -16.35 -34.36
CA MET A 88 -11.04 -15.61 -33.12
C MET A 88 -10.42 -16.27 -31.88
N SER A 89 -10.21 -17.59 -31.93
CA SER A 89 -9.50 -18.34 -30.90
C SER A 89 -8.04 -17.96 -30.83
N ASP A 90 -7.40 -17.99 -32.00
CA ASP A 90 -5.98 -17.71 -32.13
C ASP A 90 -5.69 -16.26 -31.76
N LEU A 91 -6.59 -15.34 -32.14
CA LEU A 91 -6.52 -13.95 -31.71
C LEU A 91 -6.59 -13.81 -30.19
N ALA A 92 -7.61 -14.41 -29.56
CA ALA A 92 -7.76 -14.34 -28.11
C ALA A 92 -6.59 -15.00 -27.37
N ALA A 93 -6.07 -16.13 -27.86
CA ALA A 93 -4.86 -16.76 -27.33
C ALA A 93 -3.64 -15.84 -27.44
N THR A 94 -3.52 -15.07 -28.53
CA THR A 94 -2.45 -14.09 -28.70
C THR A 94 -2.56 -12.94 -27.70
N TYR A 95 -3.77 -12.43 -27.45
CA TYR A 95 -4.01 -11.44 -26.39
C TYR A 95 -3.66 -11.97 -24.99
N VAL A 96 -4.02 -13.23 -24.69
CA VAL A 96 -3.66 -13.86 -23.41
C VAL A 96 -2.15 -13.98 -23.27
N LYS A 97 -1.46 -14.49 -24.29
CA LYS A 97 0.00 -14.60 -24.29
C LYS A 97 0.68 -13.24 -24.10
N LEU A 98 0.20 -12.21 -24.81
CA LEU A 98 0.73 -10.85 -24.65
C LEU A 98 0.53 -10.32 -23.21
N ALA A 99 -0.64 -10.58 -22.62
CA ALA A 99 -0.90 -10.20 -21.23
C ALA A 99 0.00 -10.96 -20.26
N GLU A 100 0.27 -12.25 -20.49
CA GLU A 100 1.22 -13.04 -19.72
C GLU A 100 2.66 -12.53 -19.88
N ASP A 101 3.07 -12.15 -21.08
CA ASP A 101 4.42 -11.65 -21.37
C ASP A 101 4.67 -10.29 -20.71
N LEU A 102 3.64 -9.43 -20.56
CA LEU A 102 3.77 -8.08 -19.99
C LEU A 102 3.36 -7.96 -18.52
N ARG A 103 2.88 -9.05 -17.89
CA ARG A 103 2.31 -9.02 -16.52
C ARG A 103 3.27 -8.53 -15.42
N ASP A 104 4.56 -8.59 -15.68
CA ASP A 104 5.63 -8.21 -14.75
C ASP A 104 5.99 -6.73 -14.82
N ILE A 105 5.53 -6.00 -15.84
CA ILE A 105 5.71 -4.56 -15.94
C ILE A 105 4.70 -3.87 -15.01
N PRO A 106 5.14 -3.15 -13.97
CA PRO A 106 4.22 -2.49 -13.06
C PRO A 106 3.58 -1.26 -13.73
N THR A 107 2.25 -1.22 -13.76
CA THR A 107 1.47 -0.12 -14.34
C THR A 107 0.53 0.53 -13.32
N THR A 108 0.14 1.78 -13.55
CA THR A 108 -0.93 2.40 -12.76
C THR A 108 -2.29 1.79 -13.10
N PRO A 109 -3.22 1.67 -12.13
CA PRO A 109 -4.57 1.17 -12.41
C PRO A 109 -5.27 2.01 -13.50
N VAL A 110 -5.83 1.34 -14.50
CA VAL A 110 -6.66 1.95 -15.55
C VAL A 110 -8.13 1.66 -15.25
N ARG A 111 -9.05 2.56 -15.61
CA ARG A 111 -10.48 2.30 -15.44
C ARG A 111 -10.92 1.22 -16.44
N TYR A 112 -11.71 0.25 -15.98
CA TYR A 112 -12.08 -0.94 -16.79
C TYR A 112 -12.72 -0.61 -18.15
N HIS A 113 -13.48 0.48 -18.26
CA HIS A 113 -14.13 0.88 -19.52
C HIS A 113 -13.16 1.48 -20.55
N GLU A 114 -12.06 2.10 -20.10
CA GLU A 114 -11.01 2.61 -20.99
C GLU A 114 -10.15 1.45 -21.53
N MET A 115 -10.09 0.34 -20.81
CA MET A 115 -9.21 -0.80 -21.10
C MET A 115 -9.52 -1.49 -22.44
N ILE A 116 -10.78 -1.49 -22.89
CA ILE A 116 -11.17 -2.12 -24.17
C ILE A 116 -10.61 -1.33 -25.35
N ASP A 117 -10.79 -0.01 -25.35
CA ASP A 117 -10.28 0.88 -26.41
C ASP A 117 -8.74 0.92 -26.39
N TRP A 118 -8.15 0.82 -25.20
CA TRP A 118 -6.71 0.72 -25.04
C TRP A 118 -6.17 -0.59 -25.60
N ALA A 119 -6.81 -1.73 -25.28
CA ALA A 119 -6.37 -3.03 -25.74
C ALA A 119 -6.35 -3.12 -27.27
N THR A 120 -7.39 -2.62 -27.95
CA THR A 120 -7.45 -2.64 -29.42
C THR A 120 -6.40 -1.74 -30.06
N THR A 121 -6.12 -0.57 -29.47
CA THR A 121 -5.15 0.39 -30.03
C THR A 121 -3.70 0.01 -29.71
N MET A 122 -3.43 -0.49 -28.50
CA MET A 122 -2.08 -0.82 -28.03
C MET A 122 -1.59 -2.18 -28.51
N PHE A 123 -2.48 -3.12 -28.84
CA PHE A 123 -2.10 -4.50 -29.13
C PHE A 123 -1.00 -4.61 -30.19
N CYS A 124 -1.17 -3.96 -31.34
CA CYS A 124 -0.19 -4.01 -32.42
C CYS A 124 1.18 -3.45 -32.03
N LEU A 125 1.19 -2.42 -31.18
CA LEU A 125 2.43 -1.82 -30.67
C LEU A 125 3.12 -2.76 -29.68
N LEU A 126 2.36 -3.31 -28.74
CA LEU A 126 2.86 -4.16 -27.68
C LEU A 126 3.25 -5.57 -28.15
N ALA A 127 2.67 -6.04 -29.25
CA ALA A 127 2.98 -7.34 -29.85
C ALA A 127 4.33 -7.37 -30.59
N GLN A 128 4.99 -6.22 -30.75
CA GLN A 128 6.34 -6.17 -31.33
C GLN A 128 7.36 -6.85 -30.41
N GLU A 129 8.36 -7.53 -30.99
CA GLU A 129 9.35 -8.35 -30.28
C GLU A 129 10.09 -7.58 -29.17
N ASP A 130 10.48 -6.34 -29.44
CA ASP A 130 11.25 -5.51 -28.50
C ASP A 130 10.37 -4.67 -27.56
N ALA A 131 9.04 -4.67 -27.71
CA ALA A 131 8.17 -3.74 -26.98
C ALA A 131 8.33 -3.85 -25.46
N LYS A 132 8.35 -5.09 -24.92
CA LYS A 132 8.58 -5.34 -23.49
C LYS A 132 9.91 -4.74 -23.02
N LYS A 133 10.98 -5.02 -23.74
CA LYS A 133 12.33 -4.55 -23.40
C LYS A 133 12.37 -3.01 -23.39
N ARG A 134 11.77 -2.36 -24.38
CA ARG A 134 11.69 -0.89 -24.47
C ARG A 134 10.92 -0.26 -23.32
N LEU A 135 9.81 -0.88 -22.91
CA LEU A 135 9.02 -0.42 -21.76
C LEU A 135 9.78 -0.57 -20.45
N VAL A 136 10.56 -1.65 -20.29
CA VAL A 136 11.43 -1.84 -19.13
C VAL A 136 12.56 -0.81 -19.13
N GLU A 137 13.22 -0.56 -20.26
CA GLU A 137 14.24 0.48 -20.41
C GLU A 137 13.70 1.87 -20.00
N LEU A 138 12.48 2.22 -20.45
CA LEU A 138 11.82 3.45 -20.02
C LEU A 138 11.55 3.45 -18.52
N LEU A 139 11.03 2.36 -17.96
CA LEU A 139 10.75 2.24 -16.54
C LEU A 139 12.00 2.43 -15.68
N GLU A 140 13.11 1.78 -16.07
CA GLU A 140 14.42 1.86 -15.40
C GLU A 140 15.07 3.23 -15.54
N SER A 141 14.78 3.97 -16.62
CA SER A 141 15.26 5.33 -16.79
C SER A 141 14.75 6.29 -15.71
N GLY A 142 13.61 5.98 -15.09
CA GLY A 142 12.95 6.85 -14.11
C GLY A 142 12.39 8.15 -14.70
N SER A 143 12.34 8.29 -16.04
CA SER A 143 11.90 9.53 -16.67
C SER A 143 10.41 9.81 -16.44
N THR A 144 10.13 10.96 -15.84
CA THR A 144 8.77 11.41 -15.54
C THR A 144 8.09 12.16 -16.69
N ASP A 145 8.81 12.35 -17.79
CA ASP A 145 8.32 13.05 -18.97
C ASP A 145 7.36 12.17 -19.77
N TRP A 146 6.53 12.82 -20.60
CA TRP A 146 5.60 12.11 -21.46
C TRP A 146 6.27 11.72 -22.78
N TYR A 147 6.13 10.45 -23.13
CA TYR A 147 6.64 9.87 -24.35
C TYR A 147 5.49 9.30 -25.18
N CYS A 148 5.55 9.42 -26.50
CA CYS A 148 4.62 8.68 -27.36
C CYS A 148 5.03 7.20 -27.36
N LEU A 149 4.09 6.31 -27.04
CA LEU A 149 4.33 4.88 -26.85
C LEU A 149 4.98 4.22 -28.07
N GLU A 150 4.48 4.54 -29.27
CA GLU A 150 5.04 4.04 -30.52
C GLU A 150 6.50 4.45 -30.71
N SER A 151 6.86 5.69 -30.36
CA SER A 151 8.27 6.13 -30.43
C SER A 151 9.16 5.42 -29.41
N VAL A 152 8.64 5.13 -28.22
CA VAL A 152 9.37 4.32 -27.22
C VAL A 152 9.63 2.91 -27.74
N ILE A 153 8.64 2.31 -28.40
CA ILE A 153 8.74 0.93 -28.91
C ILE A 153 9.66 0.86 -30.14
N ASP A 154 9.49 1.76 -31.10
CA ASP A 154 10.24 1.73 -32.36
C ASP A 154 11.68 2.23 -32.17
N ASP A 155 11.84 3.38 -31.52
CA ASP A 155 13.10 4.15 -31.49
C ASP A 155 13.79 4.12 -30.11
N GLY A 156 13.06 3.76 -29.04
CA GLY A 156 13.53 3.85 -27.66
C GLY A 156 13.26 5.23 -27.01
N TYR A 157 13.30 5.28 -25.68
CA TYR A 157 12.92 6.49 -24.91
C TYR A 157 13.91 7.67 -25.04
N ALA A 158 15.10 7.45 -25.60
CA ALA A 158 16.14 8.47 -25.71
C ALA A 158 15.87 9.53 -26.80
N PHE A 159 14.98 9.23 -27.77
CA PHE A 159 14.89 10.02 -29.01
C PHE A 159 13.74 11.03 -29.06
N TYR A 160 12.73 10.94 -28.19
CA TYR A 160 11.56 11.83 -28.26
C TYR A 160 10.92 12.09 -26.90
N ASN A 161 11.38 13.15 -26.23
CA ASN A 161 10.62 13.78 -25.15
C ASN A 161 9.61 14.75 -25.78
N ASP A 162 8.34 14.71 -25.41
CA ASP A 162 7.35 15.69 -25.87
C ASP A 162 7.58 17.11 -25.30
N GLY A 163 8.66 17.30 -24.54
CA GLY A 163 9.02 18.56 -23.90
C GLY A 163 8.03 18.99 -22.82
N GLY A 164 7.20 18.05 -22.32
CA GLY A 164 6.09 18.31 -21.42
C GLY A 164 4.87 18.96 -22.08
N THR A 165 4.86 19.12 -23.42
CA THR A 165 3.78 19.82 -24.14
C THR A 165 2.55 18.94 -24.39
N GLY A 166 2.70 17.61 -24.31
CA GLY A 166 1.62 16.68 -24.55
C GLY A 166 1.18 16.59 -26.01
N GLN A 167 2.04 17.01 -26.95
CA GLN A 167 1.85 16.88 -28.39
C GLN A 167 2.97 16.03 -28.97
N CYS A 168 2.62 14.86 -29.51
CA CYS A 168 3.56 14.02 -30.23
C CYS A 168 3.88 14.66 -31.60
N THR A 169 5.15 14.77 -31.97
CA THR A 169 5.55 15.29 -33.30
C THR A 169 5.10 14.40 -34.45
N LYS A 170 5.00 13.08 -34.24
CA LYS A 170 4.53 12.10 -35.23
C LYS A 170 2.99 12.06 -35.36
N HIS A 171 2.26 12.20 -34.24
CA HIS A 171 0.82 11.93 -34.19
C HIS A 171 -0.03 13.12 -33.69
N GLY A 172 0.58 14.29 -33.46
CA GLY A 172 -0.09 15.47 -32.93
C GLY A 172 -0.70 15.23 -31.55
N SER A 173 -1.99 15.56 -31.40
CA SER A 173 -2.77 15.32 -30.18
C SER A 173 -3.35 13.92 -30.08
N SER A 174 -3.09 13.04 -31.06
CA SER A 174 -3.64 11.69 -31.15
C SER A 174 -2.58 10.63 -30.90
N CYS A 175 -2.03 10.54 -29.68
CA CYS A 175 -1.09 9.47 -29.32
C CYS A 175 -1.45 8.84 -27.97
N ILE A 176 -1.05 7.57 -27.82
CA ILE A 176 -0.92 6.91 -26.53
C ILE A 176 0.38 7.39 -25.89
N LEU A 177 0.25 8.16 -24.82
CA LEU A 177 1.39 8.64 -24.06
C LEU A 177 1.71 7.65 -22.94
N VAL A 178 3.00 7.54 -22.63
CA VAL A 178 3.53 6.73 -21.54
C VAL A 178 4.57 7.55 -20.77
N ARG A 179 4.60 7.39 -19.44
CA ARG A 179 5.63 7.99 -18.57
C ARG A 179 5.88 7.12 -17.35
N VAL A 180 6.98 7.38 -16.65
CA VAL A 180 7.21 6.82 -15.31
C VAL A 180 6.54 7.70 -14.25
N VAL A 181 5.86 7.09 -13.31
CA VAL A 181 5.37 7.73 -12.09
C VAL A 181 5.99 7.02 -10.89
N ILE A 182 6.47 7.81 -9.93
CA ILE A 182 6.99 7.29 -8.66
C ILE A 182 5.87 7.32 -7.64
N LEU A 183 5.36 6.14 -7.29
CA LEU A 183 4.49 5.94 -6.13
C LEU A 183 5.38 5.38 -5.00
N ASP A 184 5.16 4.13 -4.57
CA ASP A 184 6.08 3.40 -3.69
C ASP A 184 7.24 2.74 -4.47
N ARG A 185 7.02 2.49 -5.76
CA ARG A 185 8.00 2.00 -6.73
C ARG A 185 7.75 2.66 -8.09
N PRO A 186 8.74 2.69 -9.01
CA PRO A 186 8.51 3.14 -10.38
C PRO A 186 7.43 2.30 -11.05
N VAL A 187 6.45 2.98 -11.67
CA VAL A 187 5.38 2.34 -12.46
C VAL A 187 5.15 3.09 -13.77
N LEU A 188 4.72 2.40 -14.82
CA LEU A 188 4.31 3.03 -16.05
C LEU A 188 2.87 3.56 -15.94
N LYS A 189 2.68 4.81 -16.33
CA LYS A 189 1.37 5.42 -16.53
C LYS A 189 1.15 5.63 -18.01
N PHE A 190 0.02 5.17 -18.51
CA PHE A 190 -0.43 5.41 -19.87
C PHE A 190 -1.57 6.44 -19.89
N ASP A 191 -1.71 7.15 -21.01
CA ASP A 191 -2.79 8.11 -21.26
C ASP A 191 -3.10 8.11 -22.76
N ILE A 192 -4.35 7.88 -23.16
CA ILE A 192 -4.75 7.99 -24.56
C ILE A 192 -5.30 9.38 -24.80
N ARG A 193 -4.62 10.16 -25.63
CA ARG A 193 -5.17 11.38 -26.17
C ARG A 193 -5.79 11.05 -27.52
N SER A 194 -7.11 11.12 -27.60
CA SER A 194 -7.90 10.85 -28.79
C SER A 194 -8.95 11.95 -28.96
N TRP A 195 -9.36 12.21 -30.20
CA TRP A 195 -10.38 13.19 -30.60
C TRP A 195 -11.77 12.97 -29.98
N LEU A 196 -12.01 11.86 -29.26
CA LEU A 196 -13.34 11.41 -28.84
C LEU A 196 -13.82 11.98 -27.48
N SER A 197 -13.13 12.96 -26.87
CA SER A 197 -13.57 13.55 -25.59
C SER A 197 -14.30 14.90 -25.72
N ARG A 198 -14.94 15.18 -26.86
CA ARG A 198 -15.87 16.32 -27.00
C ARG A 198 -17.05 15.97 -27.90
N GLU A 199 -17.99 15.18 -27.38
CA GLU A 199 -19.42 15.33 -27.67
C GLU A 199 -20.21 15.25 -26.37
#